data_AF-A0A8D8U5X1-F1
#
_entry.id   AF-A0A8D8U5X1-F1
#
_cell.length_a   1.000
_cell.length_b   1.000
_cell.length_c   1.000
_cell.angle_alpha   90.00
_cell.angle_beta   90.00
_cell.angle_gamma   90.00
#
_symmetry.space_group_name_H-M   'P 1'
#
loop_
_entity.id
_entity.type
_entity.pdbx_description
1 polymer ?
#
loop_
_entity_poly.entity_id
_entity_poly.type
_entity_poly.pdbx_seq_one_letter_code
_entity_poly.pdbx_strand_id
1 'polypeptide(L)'
;MEAEGVTPPYMKLAKLRFCLKLPEHQNDVNIKSELLAGIKSGNMAPYYKEVCNEFGWKLDEKFYNEMKEANTKRLTELDTEHEKNMMDEEDQVSVAETGPHVTS
;
A
#
# COMPACT_ATOMS: atom_id res chain seq x y z
N MET A 1 21.63 5.53 -5.91
CA MET A 1 22.20 4.18 -5.73
C MET A 1 21.04 3.23 -5.86
N GLU A 2 20.90 2.59 -7.02
CA GLU A 2 19.80 1.67 -7.33
C GLU A 2 20.00 0.41 -6.49
N ALA A 3 19.03 0.09 -5.64
CA ALA A 3 19.09 -1.07 -4.75
C ALA A 3 18.70 -2.33 -5.52
N GLU A 4 19.53 -2.75 -6.48
CA GLU A 4 19.40 -4.06 -7.11
C GLU A 4 19.57 -5.15 -6.04
N GLY A 5 18.51 -5.92 -5.78
CA GLY A 5 18.54 -7.13 -4.94
C GLY A 5 17.81 -7.06 -3.60
N VAL A 6 17.19 -5.94 -3.21
CA VAL A 6 16.36 -5.92 -1.99
C VAL A 6 15.06 -6.65 -2.26
N THR A 7 14.86 -7.79 -1.60
CA THR A 7 13.59 -8.52 -1.67
C THR A 7 12.48 -7.62 -1.12
N PRO A 8 11.45 -7.30 -1.93
CA PRO A 8 10.42 -6.40 -1.49
C PRO A 8 9.63 -7.01 -0.32
N PRO A 9 9.10 -6.19 0.60
CA PRO A 9 8.47 -6.67 1.83
C PRO A 9 7.28 -7.61 1.58
N TYR A 10 6.55 -7.45 0.48
CA TYR A 10 5.43 -8.32 0.12
C TYR A 10 5.85 -9.75 -0.25
N MET A 11 7.09 -9.97 -0.68
CA MET A 11 7.59 -11.31 -1.02
C MET A 11 7.61 -12.23 0.20
N LYS A 12 7.88 -11.69 1.40
CA LYS A 12 7.82 -12.47 2.64
C LYS A 12 6.38 -12.94 2.92
N LEU A 13 5.39 -12.05 2.76
CA LEU A 13 3.98 -12.38 2.95
C LEU A 13 3.50 -13.46 1.97
N ALA A 14 3.94 -13.40 0.71
CA ALA A 14 3.63 -14.40 -0.29
C ALA A 14 4.16 -15.79 0.08
N LYS A 15 5.42 -15.86 0.57
CA LYS A 15 6.01 -17.11 1.06
C LYS A 15 5.22 -17.70 2.23
N LEU A 16 4.88 -16.87 3.22
CA LEU A 16 4.11 -17.32 4.39
C LEU A 16 2.72 -17.84 4.01
N ARG A 17 2.01 -17.11 3.14
CA ARG A 17 0.71 -17.56 2.59
C ARG A 17 0.85 -18.88 1.86
N PHE A 18 1.88 -19.06 1.05
CA PHE A 18 2.12 -20.31 0.34
C PHE A 18 2.40 -21.46 1.31
N CYS A 19 3.24 -21.27 2.32
CA CYS A 19 3.50 -22.29 3.34
C CYS A 19 2.21 -22.75 4.03
N LEU A 20 1.30 -21.83 4.38
CA LEU A 20 0.03 -22.18 5.01
C LEU A 20 -0.92 -22.99 4.12
N LYS A 21 -0.70 -23.03 2.80
CA LYS A 21 -1.45 -23.92 1.90
C LYS A 21 -0.91 -25.35 1.91
N LEU A 22 0.32 -25.56 2.38
CA LEU A 22 0.90 -26.90 2.48
C LEU A 22 0.33 -27.62 3.70
N PRO A 23 -0.07 -28.90 3.58
CA PRO A 23 -0.65 -29.66 4.69
C PRO A 23 0.29 -29.80 5.90
N GLU A 24 1.60 -29.72 5.65
CA GLU A 24 2.66 -29.76 6.67
C GLU A 24 2.66 -28.53 7.59
N HIS A 25 2.19 -27.38 7.08
CA HIS A 25 2.27 -26.08 7.75
C HIS A 25 0.91 -25.39 7.92
N GLN A 26 -0.18 -26.01 7.48
CA GLN A 26 -1.53 -25.41 7.47
C GLN A 26 -2.02 -24.94 8.86
N ASN A 27 -1.53 -25.58 9.92
CA ASN A 27 -1.89 -25.28 11.32
C ASN A 27 -0.75 -24.60 12.07
N ASP A 28 0.29 -24.14 11.38
CA ASP A 28 1.42 -23.49 12.01
C ASP A 28 1.04 -22.08 12.48
N VAL A 29 0.88 -21.94 13.80
CA VAL A 29 0.47 -20.70 14.45
C VAL A 29 1.55 -19.61 14.28
N ASN A 30 2.82 -19.98 14.16
CA ASN A 30 3.91 -19.03 14.00
C ASN A 30 3.84 -18.37 12.62
N ILE A 31 3.70 -19.17 11.56
CA ILE A 31 3.56 -18.70 10.17
C ILE A 31 2.31 -17.83 10.01
N LYS A 32 1.19 -18.26 10.61
CA LYS A 32 -0.04 -17.46 10.65
C LYS A 32 0.16 -16.12 11.34
N SER A 33 0.78 -16.11 12.53
CA SER A 33 1.01 -14.89 13.30
C SER A 33 1.93 -13.93 12.54
N GLU A 34 3.00 -14.43 11.92
CA GLU A 34 3.92 -13.62 11.13
C GLU A 34 3.25 -13.03 9.88
N LEU A 35 2.42 -13.81 9.18
CA LEU A 35 1.64 -13.32 8.04
C LEU A 35 0.70 -12.20 8.48
N LEU A 36 -0.07 -12.43 9.55
CA LEU A 36 -1.01 -11.44 10.07
C LEU A 36 -0.28 -10.17 10.51
N ALA A 37 0.81 -10.28 11.25
CA ALA A 37 1.60 -9.13 11.71
C ALA A 37 2.10 -8.27 10.54
N GLY A 38 2.58 -8.88 9.47
CA GLY A 38 3.01 -8.15 8.27
C GLY A 38 1.86 -7.47 7.52
N ILE A 39 0.69 -8.12 7.45
CA ILE A 39 -0.54 -7.51 6.94
C ILE A 39 -0.93 -6.28 7.76
N LYS A 40 -0.81 -6.38 9.10
CA LYS A 40 -1.12 -5.26 10.01
C LYS A 40 -0.18 -4.09 9.79
N SER A 41 1.11 -4.36 9.73
CA SER A 41 2.14 -3.35 9.55
C SER A 41 2.00 -2.58 8.25
N GLY A 42 1.44 -3.20 7.20
CA GLY A 42 1.23 -2.56 5.90
C GLY A 42 -0.17 -1.97 5.69
N ASN A 43 -1.03 -1.94 6.72
CA ASN A 43 -2.45 -1.61 6.60
C ASN A 43 -3.14 -2.32 5.42
N MET A 44 -2.84 -3.60 5.17
CA MET A 44 -3.31 -4.29 3.96
C MET A 44 -4.74 -4.85 4.13
N ALA A 45 -5.70 -3.99 4.48
CA ALA A 45 -7.10 -4.36 4.75
C ALA A 45 -7.76 -5.30 3.71
N PRO A 46 -7.72 -5.00 2.39
CA PRO A 46 -8.34 -5.90 1.41
C PRO A 46 -7.66 -7.28 1.40
N TYR A 47 -6.33 -7.31 1.49
CA TYR A 47 -5.57 -8.56 1.52
C TYR A 47 -5.84 -9.38 2.79
N TYR A 48 -6.00 -8.72 3.95
CA TYR A 48 -6.40 -9.38 5.20
C TYR A 48 -7.70 -10.16 5.04
N LYS A 49 -8.72 -9.52 4.43
CA LYS A 49 -10.02 -10.13 4.18
C LYS A 49 -9.90 -11.35 3.26
N GLU A 50 -9.13 -11.25 2.19
CA GLU A 50 -8.91 -12.37 1.27
C GLU A 50 -8.21 -13.55 1.95
N VAL A 51 -7.17 -13.29 2.75
CA VAL A 51 -6.46 -14.32 3.50
C VAL A 51 -7.39 -15.00 4.51
N CYS A 52 -8.19 -14.23 5.26
CA CYS A 52 -9.18 -14.81 6.17
C CYS A 52 -10.20 -15.68 5.45
N ASN A 53 -10.69 -15.26 4.28
CA ASN A 53 -11.63 -16.05 3.48
C ASN A 53 -10.99 -17.33 2.93
N GLU A 54 -9.75 -17.25 2.42
CA GLU A 54 -9.04 -18.39 1.83
C GLU A 54 -8.78 -19.50 2.85
N PHE A 55 -8.37 -19.14 4.07
CA PHE A 55 -8.06 -20.11 5.13
C PHE A 55 -9.23 -20.36 6.11
N GLY A 56 -10.40 -19.77 5.86
CA GLY A 56 -11.57 -19.90 6.74
C GLY A 56 -11.36 -19.33 8.15
N TRP A 57 -10.46 -18.34 8.30
CA TRP A 57 -10.18 -17.72 9.59
C TRP A 57 -11.21 -16.67 9.96
N LYS A 58 -11.49 -16.54 11.26
CA LYS A 58 -12.33 -15.45 11.77
C LYS A 58 -11.71 -14.10 11.43
N LEU A 59 -12.46 -13.28 10.71
CA LEU A 59 -12.10 -11.89 10.44
C LEU A 59 -12.25 -11.08 11.74
N ASP A 60 -11.20 -10.40 12.15
CA ASP A 60 -11.27 -9.41 13.22
C ASP A 60 -11.79 -8.09 12.62
N GLU A 61 -13.08 -7.84 12.76
CA GLU A 61 -13.75 -6.67 12.19
C GLU A 61 -13.22 -5.35 12.76
N LYS A 62 -12.85 -5.33 14.04
CA LYS A 62 -12.24 -4.14 14.65
C LYS A 62 -10.94 -3.81 13.94
N PHE A 63 -10.08 -4.82 13.79
CA PHE A 63 -8.79 -4.65 13.15
C PHE A 63 -8.90 -4.33 11.64
N TYR A 64 -9.85 -4.96 10.94
CA TYR A 64 -10.13 -4.67 9.54
C TYR A 64 -10.60 -3.23 9.33
N ASN A 65 -11.51 -2.74 10.17
CA ASN A 65 -12.03 -1.38 10.08
C ASN A 65 -10.95 -0.33 10.38
N GLU A 66 -10.08 -0.58 11.36
CA GLU A 66 -8.94 0.30 11.69
C GLU A 66 -8.00 0.46 10.49
N MET A 67 -7.57 -0.64 9.87
CA MET A 67 -6.75 -0.57 8.65
C MET A 67 -7.49 0.08 7.48
N LYS A 68 -8.79 -0.18 7.32
CA LYS A 68 -9.59 0.39 6.24
C LYS A 68 -9.69 1.92 6.38
N GLU A 69 -9.90 2.42 7.60
CA GLU A 69 -9.92 3.85 7.89
C GLU A 69 -8.56 4.49 7.61
N ALA A 70 -7.48 3.89 8.10
CA ALA A 70 -6.11 4.35 7.84
C ALA A 70 -5.80 4.42 6.33
N ASN A 71 -6.21 3.41 5.55
CA ASN A 71 -6.05 3.40 4.10
C ASN A 71 -6.87 4.50 3.42
N THR A 72 -8.13 4.66 3.82
CA THR A 72 -9.03 5.67 3.23
C THR A 72 -8.45 7.06 3.48
N LYS A 73 -8.00 7.33 4.70
CA LYS A 73 -7.33 8.58 5.05
C LYS A 73 -6.09 8.82 4.19
N ARG A 74 -5.18 7.83 4.10
CA ARG A 74 -3.96 8.00 3.32
C ARG A 74 -4.23 8.18 1.83
N LEU A 75 -5.24 7.52 1.27
CA LEU A 75 -5.68 7.72 -0.11
C LEU A 75 -6.16 9.15 -0.32
N THR A 76 -7.03 9.67 0.56
CA THR A 76 -7.51 11.05 0.45
C THR A 76 -6.39 12.09 0.58
N GLU A 77 -5.40 11.83 1.45
CA GLU A 77 -4.20 12.68 1.56
C GLU A 77 -3.41 12.67 0.25
N LEU A 78 -3.17 11.50 -0.34
CA LEU A 78 -2.46 11.37 -1.62
C LEU A 78 -3.20 12.04 -2.78
N ASP A 79 -4.54 11.89 -2.86
CA ASP A 79 -5.35 12.59 -3.86
C ASP A 79 -5.21 14.11 -3.71
N THR A 80 -5.29 14.63 -2.48
CA THR A 80 -5.14 16.07 -2.20
C THR A 80 -3.73 16.57 -2.55
N GLU A 81 -2.69 15.81 -2.18
CA GLU A 81 -1.29 16.10 -2.52
C GLU A 81 -1.09 16.13 -4.05
N HIS A 82 -1.72 15.21 -4.77
CA HIS A 82 -1.66 15.12 -6.22
C HIS A 82 -2.37 16.30 -6.89
N GLU A 83 -3.57 16.66 -6.45
CA GLU A 83 -4.31 17.84 -6.95
C GLU A 83 -3.51 19.14 -6.73
N LYS A 84 -2.90 19.30 -5.55
CA LYS A 84 -2.07 20.47 -5.26
C LYS A 84 -0.83 20.53 -6.16
N ASN A 85 -0.11 19.42 -6.33
CA ASN A 85 1.07 19.38 -7.18
C ASN A 85 0.73 19.68 -8.65
N MET A 86 -0.42 19.23 -9.15
CA MET A 86 -0.88 19.56 -10.50
C MET A 86 -1.15 21.07 -10.66
N MET A 87 -1.81 21.70 -9.69
CA MET A 87 -2.06 23.15 -9.72
C MET A 87 -0.77 23.99 -9.67
N ASP A 88 0.23 23.58 -8.88
CA ASP A 88 1.55 24.25 -8.80
C ASP A 88 2.37 24.09 -10.11
N GLU A 89 2.15 23.03 -10.89
CA GLU A 89 2.83 22.81 -12.17
C GLU A 89 2.18 23.60 -13.32
N GLU A 90 0.86 23.80 -13.29
CA GLU A 90 0.12 24.62 -14.26
C GLU A 90 0.41 26.13 -14.13
N ASP A 91 0.65 26.63 -12.91
CA ASP A 91 1.01 28.05 -12.67
C ASP A 91 2.40 28.40 -13.25
N GLN A 92 3.32 27.44 -13.32
CA GLN A 92 4.67 27.65 -13.87
C GLN A 92 4.73 27.67 -15.41
N VAL A 93 3.73 27.11 -16.10
CA VAL A 93 3.65 27.19 -17.58
C VAL A 93 3.20 28.58 -18.04
N SER A 94 2.53 29.34 -17.18
CA SER A 94 1.89 30.62 -17.53
C SER A 94 2.83 31.83 -17.54
N VAL A 95 4.04 31.71 -16.98
CA VAL A 95 5.01 32.82 -16.85
C VAL A 95 6.11 32.84 -17.93
N ALA A 96 6.13 31.88 -18.87
CA ALA A 96 7.17 31.77 -19.89
C ALA A 96 6.89 32.50 -21.22
N GLU A 97 5.72 33.13 -21.40
CA GLU A 97 5.38 33.89 -22.63
C GLU A 97 4.96 35.34 -22.33
N THR A 98 5.87 36.20 -21.87
CA THR A 98 5.78 37.66 -22.13
C THR A 98 7.16 38.32 -22.02
N GLY A 99 8.06 38.00 -22.96
CA GLY A 99 9.24 38.84 -23.22
C GLY A 99 8.88 39.94 -24.24
N PRO A 100 9.06 41.24 -23.95
CA PRO A 100 8.78 42.29 -24.93
C PRO A 100 9.84 42.25 -26.04
N HIS A 101 9.46 41.82 -27.24
CA HIS A 101 10.32 42.04 -28.41
C HIS A 101 10.23 43.53 -28.79
N VAL A 102 11.21 44.28 -28.31
CA VAL A 102 11.61 45.55 -28.90
C VAL A 102 12.52 45.22 -30.09
N THR A 103 12.07 45.46 -31.31
CA THR A 103 12.96 45.54 -32.47
C THR A 103 12.55 46.68 -33.40
N SER A 104 13.36 47.74 -33.33
CA SER A 104 13.77 48.71 -34.37
C SER A 104 12.72 49.42 -35.21
#